data_AF-A0A0Q9NEF5-F1
#
_entry.id   AF-A0A0Q9NEF5-F1
#
_cell.length_a   1.000
_cell.length_b   1.000
_cell.length_c   1.000
_cell.angle_alpha   90.00
_cell.angle_beta   90.00
_cell.angle_gamma   90.00
#
_symmetry.space_group_name_H-M   'P 1'
#
loop_
_entity.id
_entity.type
_entity.pdbx_description
1 polymer ?
#
loop_
_entity_poly.entity_id
_entity_poly.type
_entity_poly.pdbx_seq_one_letter_code
_entity_poly.pdbx_strand_id
1 'polypeptide(L)'
;MAKTPAQRIKKHGSKAAVPQHSLPPVINPSTSRSPQKAQSNTNLILIAGVVVSLFLFWYVHLLTLQQLTQLSGGLAMPDSLVGGFDAGYVGQLNAAMDNDARGQLNYVHKTAGTLFPLIFGFTWLLLIGTNVAKKTLRWALWALPLLFVVVRLWGNVAIDAALGSETADAGQVALASGLTVAGWVLFVLSLLAGAAAVFLRKRPAKIG
;
A
#
# COMPACT_ATOMS: atom_id res chain seq x y z
N MET A 1 28.18 47.73 -20.11
CA MET A 1 27.06 46.91 -19.59
C MET A 1 26.01 46.75 -20.70
N ALA A 2 25.64 45.52 -21.06
CA ALA A 2 24.68 45.27 -22.14
C ALA A 2 23.24 45.46 -21.64
N LYS A 3 22.41 46.18 -22.40
CA LYS A 3 21.00 46.45 -22.07
C LYS A 3 20.19 45.15 -22.04
N THR A 4 19.32 45.00 -21.05
CA THR A 4 18.47 43.81 -20.89
C THR A 4 17.41 43.71 -21.99
N PRO A 5 16.87 42.51 -22.29
CA PRO A 5 15.89 42.31 -23.36
C PRO A 5 14.64 43.19 -23.20
N ALA A 6 14.14 43.35 -21.97
CA ALA A 6 12.99 44.20 -21.66
C ALA A 6 13.24 45.69 -22.01
N GLN A 7 14.47 46.19 -21.79
CA GLN A 7 14.85 47.56 -22.14
C GLN A 7 14.96 47.79 -23.65
N ARG A 8 15.24 46.75 -24.44
CA ARG A 8 15.31 46.83 -25.91
C ARG A 8 13.93 46.78 -26.56
N ILE A 9 13.03 45.95 -26.03
CA ILE A 9 11.63 45.86 -26.48
C ILE A 9 10.90 47.19 -26.24
N LYS A 10 11.14 47.84 -25.09
CA LYS A 10 10.58 49.17 -24.79
C LYS A 10 11.07 50.28 -25.74
N LYS A 11 12.29 50.15 -26.30
CA LYS A 11 12.89 51.17 -27.20
C LYS A 11 12.60 50.93 -28.68
N HIS A 12 12.50 49.68 -29.13
CA HIS A 12 12.38 49.34 -30.56
C HIS A 12 11.07 48.63 -30.94
N GLY A 13 10.16 48.42 -29.99
CA GLY A 13 8.86 47.79 -30.22
C GLY A 13 9.00 46.44 -30.93
N SER A 14 8.07 46.14 -31.84
CA SER A 14 8.04 44.91 -32.66
C SER A 14 9.25 44.71 -33.58
N LYS A 15 10.15 45.70 -33.72
CA LYS A 15 11.41 45.58 -34.49
C LYS A 15 12.60 45.16 -33.63
N ALA A 16 12.39 44.82 -32.35
CA ALA A 16 13.45 44.30 -31.49
C ALA A 16 13.87 42.90 -31.95
N ALA A 17 15.03 42.78 -32.60
CA ALA A 17 15.65 41.49 -32.90
C ALA A 17 16.04 40.79 -31.58
N VAL A 18 15.24 39.82 -31.17
CA VAL A 18 15.56 38.90 -30.07
C VAL A 18 16.34 37.75 -30.70
N PRO A 19 17.61 37.50 -30.34
CA PRO A 19 18.30 36.30 -30.79
C PRO A 19 17.55 35.09 -30.24
N GLN A 20 16.87 34.36 -31.12
CA GLN A 20 16.31 33.05 -30.83
C GLN A 20 17.48 32.08 -30.66
N HIS A 21 18.07 32.06 -29.47
CA HIS A 21 18.83 30.88 -29.04
C HIS A 21 17.81 29.78 -28.71
N SER A 22 17.22 29.18 -29.75
CA SER A 22 16.66 27.84 -29.62
C SER A 22 17.84 26.90 -29.59
N LEU A 23 18.28 26.51 -28.39
CA LEU A 23 19.15 25.36 -28.26
C LEU A 23 18.49 24.19 -29.02
N PRO A 24 19.22 23.47 -29.89
CA PRO A 24 18.65 22.30 -30.53
C PRO A 24 18.13 21.38 -29.42
N PRO A 25 16.93 20.77 -29.56
CA PRO A 25 16.42 19.85 -28.57
C PRO A 25 17.51 18.81 -28.30
N VAL A 26 17.91 18.67 -27.04
CA VAL A 26 18.82 17.61 -26.61
C VAL A 26 18.04 16.30 -26.76
N ILE A 27 18.09 15.71 -27.95
CA ILE A 27 17.54 14.40 -28.22
C ILE A 27 18.51 13.43 -27.57
N ASN A 28 18.21 12.99 -26.35
CA ASN A 28 18.96 11.90 -25.73
C ASN A 28 18.47 10.58 -26.37
N PRO A 29 19.24 9.92 -27.25
CA PRO A 29 18.78 8.70 -27.92
C PRO A 29 18.47 7.56 -26.95
N SER A 30 19.00 7.61 -25.72
CA SER A 30 18.72 6.65 -24.65
C SER A 30 17.33 6.78 -24.00
N THR A 31 16.59 7.87 -24.26
CA THR A 31 15.26 8.12 -23.66
C THR A 31 14.09 7.91 -24.63
N SER A 32 14.29 7.31 -25.80
CA SER A 32 13.20 6.92 -26.69
C SER A 32 12.32 5.84 -26.04
N ARG A 33 11.24 6.28 -25.38
CA ARG A 33 10.31 5.42 -24.63
C ARG A 33 9.18 5.00 -25.56
N SER A 34 9.29 3.84 -26.19
CA SER A 34 8.17 3.27 -26.95
C SER A 34 7.01 2.89 -26.00
N PRO A 35 5.75 2.95 -26.44
CA PRO A 35 4.61 2.49 -25.65
C PRO A 35 4.77 1.04 -25.17
N GLN A 36 5.34 0.17 -26.01
CA GLN A 36 5.62 -1.22 -25.65
C GLN A 36 6.63 -1.32 -24.49
N LYS A 37 7.73 -0.54 -24.53
CA LYS A 37 8.75 -0.52 -23.47
C LYS A 37 8.20 0.05 -22.16
N ALA A 38 7.36 1.09 -22.23
CA ALA A 38 6.68 1.64 -21.06
C ALA A 38 5.76 0.59 -20.39
N GLN A 39 4.98 -0.13 -21.20
CA GLN A 39 4.07 -1.17 -20.71
C GLN A 39 4.81 -2.38 -20.13
N SER A 40 5.91 -2.81 -20.74
CA SER A 40 6.78 -3.87 -20.19
C SER A 40 7.32 -3.50 -18.81
N ASN A 41 7.79 -2.26 -18.63
CA ASN A 41 8.30 -1.80 -17.34
C ASN A 41 7.20 -1.75 -16.27
N THR A 42 5.98 -1.32 -16.64
CA THR A 42 4.83 -1.35 -15.71
C THR A 42 4.48 -2.77 -15.28
N ASN A 43 4.47 -3.74 -16.20
CA ASN A 43 4.20 -5.14 -15.86
C ASN A 43 5.28 -5.71 -14.93
N LEU A 44 6.55 -5.41 -15.15
CA LEU A 44 7.64 -5.85 -14.26
C LEU A 44 7.47 -5.32 -12.84
N ILE A 45 7.15 -4.03 -12.69
CA ILE A 45 6.88 -3.41 -11.37
C ILE A 45 5.67 -4.07 -10.70
N LEU A 46 4.60 -4.33 -11.44
CA LEU A 46 3.40 -4.99 -10.92
C LEU A 46 3.70 -6.42 -10.47
N ILE A 47 4.41 -7.21 -11.28
CA ILE A 47 4.78 -8.58 -10.93
C ILE A 47 5.66 -8.58 -9.68
N ALA A 48 6.68 -7.72 -9.63
CA ALA A 48 7.56 -7.60 -8.47
C ALA A 48 6.76 -7.21 -7.21
N GLY A 49 5.87 -6.22 -7.31
CA GLY A 49 4.99 -5.80 -6.21
C GLY A 49 4.10 -6.94 -5.71
N VAL A 50 3.45 -7.69 -6.62
CA VAL A 50 2.59 -8.82 -6.25
C VAL A 50 3.40 -9.93 -5.56
N VAL A 51 4.56 -10.30 -6.11
CA VAL A 51 5.41 -11.33 -5.52
C VAL A 51 5.89 -10.92 -4.13
N VAL A 52 6.33 -9.67 -3.95
CA VAL A 52 6.74 -9.16 -2.63
C VAL A 52 5.56 -9.12 -1.66
N SER A 53 4.37 -8.70 -2.10
CA SER A 53 3.16 -8.73 -1.27
C SER A 53 2.79 -10.15 -0.83
N LEU A 54 2.85 -11.13 -1.74
CA LEU A 54 2.58 -12.53 -1.42
C LEU A 54 3.62 -13.08 -0.43
N PHE A 55 4.90 -12.78 -0.67
CA PHE A 55 5.98 -13.18 0.23
C PHE A 55 5.81 -12.58 1.62
N LEU A 56 5.51 -11.28 1.72
CA LEU A 56 5.28 -10.62 3.01
C LEU A 56 4.01 -11.12 3.70
N PHE A 57 2.94 -11.40 2.95
CA PHE A 57 1.74 -12.00 3.50
C PHE A 57 2.04 -13.36 4.12
N TRP A 58 2.73 -14.23 3.37
CA TRP A 58 3.20 -15.54 3.83
C TRP A 58 4.08 -15.40 5.06
N TYR A 59 5.11 -14.55 4.98
CA TYR A 59 6.06 -14.32 6.07
C TYR A 59 5.34 -13.91 7.35
N VAL A 60 4.45 -12.92 7.31
CA VAL A 60 3.73 -12.47 8.50
C VAL A 60 2.75 -13.55 8.98
N HIS A 61 1.79 -13.96 8.15
CA HIS A 61 0.61 -14.68 8.62
C HIS A 61 0.82 -16.19 8.77
N LEU A 62 1.74 -16.77 8.00
CA LEU A 62 1.93 -18.22 7.95
C LEU A 62 3.24 -18.66 8.58
N LEU A 63 4.20 -17.76 8.77
CA LEU A 63 5.47 -18.07 9.42
C LEU A 63 5.61 -17.36 10.75
N THR A 64 5.67 -16.03 10.76
CA THR A 64 6.02 -15.26 11.96
C THR A 64 4.94 -15.34 13.04
N LEU A 65 3.67 -15.10 12.69
CA LEU A 65 2.58 -15.20 13.67
C LEU A 65 2.41 -16.63 14.17
N GLN A 66 2.67 -17.64 13.33
CA GLN A 66 2.66 -19.05 13.75
C GLN A 66 3.82 -19.39 14.69
N GLN A 67 5.00 -18.79 14.50
CA GLN A 67 6.10 -18.94 15.46
C GLN A 67 5.74 -18.32 16.82
N LEU A 68 5.06 -17.16 16.82
CA LEU A 68 4.62 -16.52 18.05
C LEU A 68 3.55 -17.30 18.83
N THR A 69 2.79 -18.20 18.18
CA THR A 69 1.86 -19.08 18.93
C THR A 69 2.59 -20.02 19.88
N GLN A 70 3.85 -20.36 19.59
CA GLN A 70 4.69 -21.16 20.48
C GLN A 70 5.05 -20.39 21.76
N LEU A 71 5.07 -19.05 21.70
CA LEU A 71 5.38 -18.17 22.84
C LEU A 71 4.15 -17.82 23.68
N SER A 72 2.97 -18.36 23.35
CA SER A 72 1.70 -18.08 24.01
C SER A 72 0.93 -19.35 24.35
N GLY A 73 1.64 -20.46 24.55
CA GLY A 73 1.04 -21.75 24.91
C GLY A 73 0.12 -22.33 23.84
N GLY A 74 0.30 -21.95 22.57
CA GLY A 74 -0.50 -22.40 21.44
C GLY A 74 -1.65 -21.46 21.04
N LEU A 75 -1.83 -20.34 21.74
CA LEU A 75 -2.83 -19.34 21.37
C LEU A 75 -2.42 -18.63 20.07
N ALA A 76 -3.37 -18.42 19.16
CA ALA A 76 -3.12 -17.67 17.94
C ALA A 76 -2.88 -16.19 18.24
N MET A 77 -1.97 -15.54 17.51
CA MET A 77 -1.84 -14.09 17.61
C MET A 77 -3.13 -13.41 17.10
N PRO A 78 -3.54 -12.27 17.69
CA PRO A 78 -4.81 -11.62 17.36
C PRO A 78 -4.99 -11.32 15.87
N ASP A 79 -3.92 -10.97 15.16
CA ASP A 79 -3.89 -10.74 13.70
C ASP A 79 -4.38 -11.93 12.86
N SER A 80 -4.17 -13.15 13.34
CA SER A 80 -4.57 -14.38 12.65
C SER A 80 -6.06 -14.70 12.82
N LEU A 81 -6.77 -14.01 13.72
CA LEU A 81 -8.15 -14.30 14.06
C LEU A 81 -9.12 -13.58 13.13
N VAL A 82 -9.44 -14.23 12.01
CA VAL A 82 -10.35 -13.70 10.97
C VAL A 82 -11.72 -13.31 11.51
N GLY A 83 -12.22 -14.02 12.53
CA GLY A 83 -13.49 -13.75 13.20
C GLY A 83 -13.43 -12.75 14.35
N GLY A 84 -12.25 -12.20 14.65
CA GLY A 84 -12.01 -11.36 15.81
C GLY A 84 -11.79 -12.16 17.10
N PHE A 85 -11.77 -11.44 18.21
CA PHE A 85 -11.50 -11.91 19.56
C PHE A 85 -12.19 -11.04 20.61
N ASP A 86 -12.20 -11.50 21.86
CA ASP A 86 -12.80 -10.80 23.00
C ASP A 86 -11.80 -10.55 24.14
N ALA A 87 -12.25 -9.87 25.19
CA ALA A 87 -11.42 -9.52 26.33
C ALA A 87 -10.94 -10.75 27.12
N GLY A 88 -11.70 -11.85 27.10
CA GLY A 88 -11.31 -13.12 27.71
C GLY A 88 -10.15 -13.76 26.97
N TYR A 89 -10.16 -13.70 25.63
CA TYR A 89 -9.04 -14.14 24.80
C TYR A 89 -7.79 -13.32 25.05
N VAL A 90 -7.92 -11.99 25.12
CA VAL A 90 -6.80 -11.08 25.44
C VAL A 90 -6.25 -11.35 26.84
N GLY A 91 -7.12 -11.61 27.83
CA GLY A 91 -6.69 -12.00 29.18
C GLY A 91 -5.89 -13.30 29.20
N GLN A 92 -6.32 -14.32 28.44
CA GLN A 92 -5.56 -15.57 28.30
C GLN A 92 -4.21 -15.33 27.62
N LEU A 93 -4.18 -14.48 26.59
CA LEU A 93 -2.96 -14.17 25.87
C LEU A 93 -1.96 -13.39 26.73
N ASN A 94 -2.44 -12.40 27.51
CA ASN A 94 -1.62 -11.66 28.47
C ASN A 94 -1.07 -12.54 29.58
N ALA A 95 -1.83 -13.55 30.03
CA ALA A 95 -1.35 -14.51 31.03
C ALA A 95 -0.30 -15.48 30.46
N ALA A 96 -0.37 -15.78 29.15
CA ALA A 96 0.53 -16.71 28.49
C ALA A 96 1.81 -16.06 27.93
N MET A 97 1.78 -14.76 27.60
CA MET A 97 2.90 -14.03 27.00
C MET A 97 3.67 -13.20 28.03
N ASP A 98 4.99 -13.38 28.07
CA ASP A 98 5.87 -12.49 28.81
C ASP A 98 6.12 -11.16 28.06
N ASN A 99 6.96 -10.30 28.65
CA ASN A 99 7.32 -9.01 28.04
C ASN A 99 8.09 -9.18 26.72
N ASP A 100 8.91 -10.23 26.59
CA ASP A 100 9.72 -10.47 25.41
C ASP A 100 8.85 -10.95 24.24
N ALA A 101 7.92 -11.87 24.48
CA ALA A 101 6.95 -12.31 23.50
C ALA A 101 6.08 -11.15 22.99
N ARG A 102 5.60 -10.28 23.90
CA ARG A 102 4.87 -9.06 23.53
C ARG A 102 5.75 -8.08 22.75
N GLY A 103 7.02 -7.95 23.13
CA GLY A 103 8.02 -7.16 22.40
C GLY A 103 8.28 -7.67 20.99
N GLN A 104 8.32 -8.99 20.79
CA GLN A 104 8.47 -9.60 19.46
C GLN A 104 7.24 -9.33 18.58
N LEU A 105 6.04 -9.50 19.11
CA LEU A 105 4.81 -9.15 18.37
C LEU A 105 4.82 -7.67 17.97
N ASN A 106 5.18 -6.77 18.89
CA ASN A 106 5.30 -5.34 18.61
C ASN A 106 6.33 -5.04 17.51
N TYR A 107 7.47 -5.73 17.53
CA TYR A 107 8.49 -5.60 16.50
C TYR A 107 7.96 -6.05 15.12
N VAL A 108 7.21 -7.15 15.07
CA VAL A 108 6.56 -7.63 13.84
C VAL A 108 5.57 -6.59 13.32
N HIS A 109 4.75 -6.00 14.19
CA HIS A 109 3.82 -4.92 13.83
C HIS A 109 4.52 -3.69 13.24
N LYS A 110 5.64 -3.26 13.83
CA LYS A 110 6.43 -2.11 13.35
C LYS A 110 7.19 -2.38 12.06
N THR A 111 7.47 -3.64 11.75
CA THR A 111 8.25 -4.03 10.57
C THR A 111 7.37 -4.63 9.49
N ALA A 112 7.28 -5.96 9.42
CA ALA A 112 6.58 -6.66 8.35
C ALA A 112 5.06 -6.39 8.38
N GLY A 113 4.47 -6.21 9.57
CA GLY A 113 3.07 -5.81 9.74
C GLY A 113 2.76 -4.41 9.20
N THR A 114 3.77 -3.54 9.04
CA THR A 114 3.64 -2.22 8.40
C THR A 114 4.02 -2.27 6.91
N LEU A 115 5.10 -2.99 6.56
CA LEU A 115 5.56 -3.10 5.18
C LEU A 115 4.56 -3.83 4.27
N PHE A 116 3.97 -4.92 4.76
CA PHE A 116 2.99 -5.69 4.00
C PHE A 116 1.82 -4.83 3.50
N PRO A 117 1.03 -4.17 4.36
CA PRO A 117 -0.13 -3.42 3.89
C PRO A 117 0.26 -2.27 2.97
N LEU A 118 1.39 -1.60 3.21
CA LEU A 118 1.87 -0.52 2.33
C LEU A 118 2.24 -1.02 0.94
N ILE A 119 3.07 -2.06 0.85
CA ILE A 119 3.51 -2.62 -0.43
C ILE A 119 2.31 -3.21 -1.19
N PHE A 120 1.43 -3.93 -0.50
CA PHE A 120 0.18 -4.42 -1.07
C PHE A 120 -0.69 -3.26 -1.59
N GLY A 121 -0.92 -2.24 -0.76
CA GLY A 121 -1.74 -1.08 -1.10
C GLY A 121 -1.24 -0.36 -2.35
N PHE A 122 0.05 0.00 -2.40
CA PHE A 122 0.63 0.65 -3.58
C PHE A 122 0.59 -0.22 -4.83
N THR A 123 0.86 -1.52 -4.69
CA THR A 123 0.79 -2.48 -5.80
C THR A 123 -0.63 -2.56 -6.35
N TRP A 124 -1.64 -2.65 -5.49
CA TRP A 124 -3.05 -2.70 -5.90
C TRP A 124 -3.54 -1.39 -6.49
N LEU A 125 -3.11 -0.23 -5.96
CA LEU A 125 -3.39 1.07 -6.54
C LEU A 125 -2.84 1.17 -7.96
N LEU A 126 -1.60 0.71 -8.19
CA LEU A 126 -0.99 0.68 -9.52
C LEU A 126 -1.74 -0.28 -10.45
N LEU A 127 -2.07 -1.48 -9.97
CA LEU A 127 -2.79 -2.50 -10.74
C LEU A 127 -4.16 -1.97 -11.20
N ILE A 128 -4.93 -1.41 -10.28
CA ILE A 128 -6.24 -0.81 -10.60
C ILE A 128 -6.05 0.41 -11.50
N GLY A 129 -5.05 1.25 -11.21
CA GLY A 129 -4.79 2.49 -11.92
C GLY A 129 -4.41 2.29 -13.40
N THR A 130 -3.75 1.18 -13.70
CA THR A 130 -3.28 0.81 -15.04
C THR A 130 -4.33 0.06 -15.85
N ASN A 131 -5.26 -0.67 -15.19
CA ASN A 131 -6.25 -1.48 -15.88
C ASN A 131 -7.65 -0.83 -15.99
N VAL A 132 -8.00 0.12 -15.12
CA VAL A 132 -9.34 0.73 -15.07
C VAL A 132 -9.40 2.10 -15.75
N ALA A 133 -10.20 2.19 -16.81
CA ALA A 133 -10.36 3.41 -17.61
C ALA A 133 -11.24 4.49 -16.96
N LYS A 134 -12.39 4.07 -16.40
CA LYS A 134 -13.42 4.97 -15.90
C LYS A 134 -12.97 5.58 -14.58
N LYS A 135 -12.85 6.91 -14.51
CA LYS A 135 -12.35 7.64 -13.33
C LYS A 135 -13.14 7.30 -12.07
N THR A 136 -14.48 7.29 -12.14
CA THR A 136 -15.35 7.00 -10.99
C THR A 136 -15.15 5.58 -10.45
N LEU A 137 -15.18 4.58 -11.33
CA LEU A 137 -14.93 3.19 -10.96
C LEU A 137 -13.53 2.99 -10.39
N ARG A 138 -12.52 3.64 -10.96
CA ARG A 138 -11.15 3.58 -10.45
C ARG A 138 -11.04 4.11 -9.02
N TRP A 139 -11.67 5.25 -8.71
CA TRP A 139 -11.70 5.79 -7.35
C TRP A 139 -12.44 4.88 -6.37
N ALA A 140 -13.57 4.30 -6.79
CA ALA A 140 -14.31 3.34 -5.98
C ALA A 140 -13.45 2.10 -5.65
N LEU A 141 -12.75 1.54 -6.64
CA LEU A 141 -11.87 0.38 -6.44
C LEU A 141 -10.60 0.74 -5.63
N TRP A 142 -10.07 1.96 -5.76
CA TRP A 142 -8.94 2.45 -4.96
C TRP A 142 -9.27 2.65 -3.48
N ALA A 143 -10.53 2.95 -3.14
CA ALA A 143 -10.92 3.12 -1.75
C ALA A 143 -10.65 1.86 -0.92
N LEU A 144 -10.79 0.68 -1.50
CA LEU A 144 -10.60 -0.62 -0.82
C LEU A 144 -9.16 -0.83 -0.32
N PRO A 145 -8.12 -0.83 -1.18
CA PRO A 145 -6.74 -0.99 -0.72
C PRO A 145 -6.27 0.19 0.15
N LEU A 146 -6.80 1.41 -0.05
CA LEU A 146 -6.48 2.55 0.82
C LEU A 146 -7.02 2.35 2.24
N LEU A 147 -8.31 1.99 2.37
CA LEU A 147 -8.91 1.69 3.67
C LEU A 147 -8.23 0.48 4.32
N PHE A 148 -7.89 -0.55 3.53
CA PHE A 148 -7.14 -1.70 4.03
C PHE A 148 -5.83 -1.29 4.70
N VAL A 149 -5.04 -0.42 4.07
CA VAL A 149 -3.78 0.08 4.65
C VAL A 149 -4.05 0.79 5.97
N VAL A 150 -4.96 1.75 5.99
CA VAL A 150 -5.27 2.53 7.19
C VAL A 150 -5.72 1.60 8.32
N VAL A 151 -6.65 0.68 8.04
CA VAL A 151 -7.20 -0.25 9.02
C VAL A 151 -6.14 -1.22 9.54
N ARG A 152 -5.22 -1.74 8.71
CA ARG A 152 -4.15 -2.61 9.21
C ARG A 152 -3.13 -1.86 10.06
N LEU A 153 -2.75 -0.65 9.67
CA LEU A 153 -1.81 0.14 10.48
C LEU A 153 -2.41 0.50 11.84
N TRP A 154 -3.68 0.91 11.87
CA TRP A 154 -4.38 1.17 13.13
C TRP A 154 -4.66 -0.10 13.92
N GLY A 155 -4.96 -1.22 13.25
CA GLY A 155 -5.16 -2.53 13.85
C GLY A 155 -3.93 -3.00 14.62
N ASN A 156 -2.74 -2.89 14.04
CA ASN A 156 -1.48 -3.22 14.71
C ASN A 156 -1.32 -2.42 16.03
N VAL A 157 -1.54 -1.10 15.97
CA VAL A 157 -1.46 -0.23 17.16
C VAL A 157 -2.53 -0.57 18.19
N ALA A 158 -3.75 -0.88 17.75
CA ALA A 158 -4.85 -1.23 18.64
C ALA A 158 -4.61 -2.58 19.35
N ILE A 159 -4.07 -3.58 18.64
CA ILE A 159 -3.68 -4.87 19.22
C ILE A 159 -2.56 -4.68 20.24
N ASP A 160 -1.51 -3.92 19.88
CA ASP A 160 -0.42 -3.60 20.79
C ASP A 160 -0.91 -2.89 22.06
N ALA A 161 -1.86 -1.96 21.92
CA ALA A 161 -2.46 -1.25 23.05
C ALA A 161 -3.28 -2.19 23.94
N ALA A 162 -4.08 -3.08 23.34
CA ALA A 162 -4.91 -4.04 24.05
C ALA A 162 -4.11 -5.10 24.82
N LEU A 163 -2.91 -5.47 24.34
CA LEU A 163 -1.98 -6.39 25.02
C LEU A 163 -0.98 -5.68 25.94
N GLY A 164 -0.85 -4.36 25.80
CA GLY A 164 0.01 -3.53 26.64
C GLY A 164 -0.60 -3.22 28.01
N SER A 165 -1.92 -3.33 28.15
CA SER A 165 -2.64 -3.09 29.40
C SER A 165 -2.69 -4.36 30.27
N GLU A 166 -2.42 -4.20 31.57
CA GLU A 166 -2.53 -5.31 32.56
C GLU A 166 -3.97 -5.82 32.69
N THR A 167 -4.94 -4.93 32.45
CA THR A 167 -6.37 -5.28 32.40
C THR A 167 -6.90 -4.98 31.00
N ALA A 168 -7.54 -5.98 30.41
CA ALA A 168 -8.12 -5.86 29.07
C ALA A 168 -9.31 -4.88 29.11
N ASP A 169 -9.08 -3.63 28.74
CA ASP A 169 -10.16 -2.66 28.55
C ASP A 169 -11.07 -3.13 27.40
N ALA A 170 -12.34 -3.38 27.72
CA ALA A 170 -13.29 -3.94 26.77
C ALA A 170 -13.45 -3.06 25.52
N GLY A 171 -13.32 -1.74 25.66
CA GLY A 171 -13.37 -0.79 24.54
C GLY A 171 -12.19 -0.94 23.59
N GLN A 172 -10.96 -0.97 24.13
CA GLN A 172 -9.74 -1.21 23.35
C GLN A 172 -9.74 -2.57 22.66
N VAL A 173 -10.18 -3.62 23.36
CA VAL A 173 -10.26 -4.96 22.78
C VAL A 173 -11.28 -5.02 21.65
N ALA A 174 -12.47 -4.44 21.84
CA ALA A 174 -13.50 -4.39 20.81
C ALA A 174 -13.03 -3.62 19.57
N LEU A 175 -12.31 -2.51 19.75
CA LEU A 175 -11.71 -1.76 18.66
C LEU A 175 -10.66 -2.59 17.90
N ALA A 176 -9.72 -3.21 18.62
CA ALA A 176 -8.68 -4.04 18.03
C ALA A 176 -9.27 -5.22 17.24
N SER A 177 -10.23 -5.94 17.85
CA SER A 177 -10.97 -7.03 17.24
C SER A 177 -11.72 -6.61 15.98
N GLY A 178 -12.45 -5.48 16.05
CA GLY A 178 -13.17 -4.92 14.91
C GLY A 178 -12.25 -4.53 13.75
N LEU A 179 -11.09 -3.92 14.04
CA LEU A 179 -10.09 -3.57 13.04
C LEU A 179 -9.44 -4.82 12.40
N THR A 180 -9.20 -5.88 13.18
CA THR A 180 -8.73 -7.16 12.64
C THR A 180 -9.71 -7.74 11.64
N VAL A 181 -10.99 -7.85 12.01
CA VAL A 181 -12.04 -8.35 11.13
C VAL A 181 -12.18 -7.48 9.88
N ALA A 182 -12.25 -6.15 10.06
CA ALA A 182 -12.32 -5.21 8.95
C ALA A 182 -11.10 -5.31 8.03
N GLY A 183 -9.91 -5.54 8.58
CA GLY A 183 -8.67 -5.75 7.84
C GLY A 183 -8.75 -6.96 6.91
N TRP A 184 -9.22 -8.10 7.41
CA TRP A 184 -9.44 -9.30 6.60
C TRP A 184 -10.49 -9.09 5.50
N VAL A 185 -11.62 -8.47 5.84
CA VAL A 185 -12.67 -8.16 4.86
C VAL A 185 -12.13 -7.24 3.76
N LEU A 186 -11.46 -6.15 4.12
CA LEU A 186 -10.89 -5.21 3.17
C LEU A 186 -9.76 -5.82 2.34
N PHE A 187 -8.99 -6.75 2.90
CA PHE A 187 -7.99 -7.51 2.14
C PHE A 187 -8.65 -8.31 1.03
N VAL A 188 -9.66 -9.13 1.36
CA VAL A 188 -10.41 -9.93 0.37
C VAL A 188 -11.08 -9.04 -0.67
N LEU A 189 -11.75 -7.96 -0.25
CA LEU A 189 -12.36 -7.00 -1.17
C LEU A 189 -11.33 -6.35 -2.10
N SER A 190 -10.13 -6.05 -1.60
CA SER A 190 -9.03 -5.52 -2.41
C SER A 190 -8.57 -6.53 -3.46
N LEU A 191 -8.41 -7.81 -3.08
CA LEU A 191 -8.08 -8.89 -4.02
C LEU A 191 -9.14 -8.98 -5.14
N LEU A 192 -10.42 -8.97 -4.77
CA LEU A 192 -11.55 -9.00 -5.72
C LEU A 192 -11.55 -7.76 -6.63
N ALA A 193 -11.26 -6.57 -6.08
CA ALA A 193 -11.14 -5.34 -6.85
C ALA A 193 -9.98 -5.39 -7.86
N GLY A 194 -8.86 -5.98 -7.46
CA GLY A 194 -7.72 -6.21 -8.35
C GLY A 194 -8.06 -7.20 -9.47
N ALA A 195 -8.70 -8.32 -9.14
CA ALA A 195 -9.17 -9.28 -10.14
C ALA A 195 -10.14 -8.62 -11.13
N ALA A 196 -11.14 -7.91 -10.63
CA ALA A 196 -12.09 -7.16 -11.45
C ALA A 196 -11.38 -6.13 -12.35
N ALA A 197 -10.40 -5.39 -11.83
CA ALA A 197 -9.61 -4.46 -12.62
C ALA A 197 -8.90 -5.14 -13.80
N VAL A 198 -8.28 -6.30 -13.58
CA VAL A 198 -7.62 -7.08 -14.66
C VAL A 198 -8.62 -7.52 -15.73
N PHE A 199 -9.83 -7.95 -15.35
CA PHE A 199 -10.87 -8.33 -16.31
C PHE A 199 -11.48 -7.13 -17.06
N LEU A 200 -11.50 -5.95 -16.44
CA LEU A 200 -11.97 -4.69 -17.03
C LEU A 200 -10.95 -4.01 -17.94
N ARG A 201 -9.75 -4.60 -18.09
CA ARG A 201 -8.64 -4.04 -18.86
C ARG A 201 -9.08 -3.66 -20.27
N LYS A 202 -8.79 -2.42 -20.67
CA LYS A 202 -9.06 -1.92 -22.03
C LYS A 202 -8.51 -2.90 -23.07
N ARG A 203 -9.38 -3.48 -23.89
CA ARG A 203 -8.95 -4.12 -25.14
C ARG A 203 -8.39 -3.02 -26.05
N PRO A 204 -7.20 -3.19 -26.66
CA PRO A 204 -6.73 -2.23 -27.64
C PRO A 204 -7.76 -2.16 -28.76
N ALA A 205 -8.14 -0.93 -29.15
CA ALA A 205 -8.95 -0.73 -30.34
C ALA A 205 -8.19 -1.36 -31.51
N LYS A 206 -8.80 -2.36 -32.17
CA LYS A 206 -8.29 -2.85 -33.45
C LYS A 206 -8.24 -1.64 -34.38
N ILE A 207 -7.03 -1.23 -34.76
CA ILE A 207 -6.84 -0.31 -35.88
C ILE A 207 -7.26 -1.12 -37.10
N GLY A 208 -8.44 -0.78 -37.65
CA GLY A 208 -8.92 -1.28 -38.93
C GLY A 208 -8.25 -0.56 -40.08
#